data_AF-A0A2X1N110-F1
#
_entry.id   AF-A0A2X1N110-F1
#
_cell.length_a   1.000
_cell.length_b   1.000
_cell.length_c   1.000
_cell.angle_alpha   90.00
_cell.angle_beta   90.00
_cell.angle_gamma   90.00
#
_symmetry.space_group_name_H-M   'P 1'
#
loop_
_entity.id
_entity.type
_entity.pdbx_description
1 polymer ?
#
loop_
_entity_poly.entity_id
_entity_poly.type
_entity_poly.pdbx_seq_one_letter_code
_entity_poly.pdbx_strand_id
1 'polypeptide(L)'
;MAKITIPIPCPNNPEKSLAIQSEIVRILDKFTALTAELTAELNMRKKQYNYYRDQLLSFKEGEVEWKTLGEVAQFKRGTAITQKQTTPGEIPVVANGPIPTYFHSESNRQGETIVIARSGAYAGYVSFWNQPIFLTDAFSVHSDLKIVKPKFIYHVLQNKQEHIHAMKKGAGVPHVRVKEFETYDIPIPPITETRAYCFYTR
;
A
#
# COMPACT_ATOMS: atom_id res chain seq x y z
N MET A 1 -19.66 -8.11 -37.89
CA MET A 1 -19.44 -6.92 -37.04
C MET A 1 -20.75 -6.13 -36.99
N ALA A 2 -21.25 -5.77 -35.82
CA ALA A 2 -22.47 -4.96 -35.70
C ALA A 2 -22.19 -3.50 -36.13
N LYS A 3 -23.10 -2.88 -36.89
CA LYS A 3 -23.00 -1.45 -37.24
C LYS A 3 -23.26 -0.61 -35.99
N ILE A 4 -22.29 0.22 -35.61
CA ILE A 4 -22.44 1.22 -34.55
C ILE A 4 -23.11 2.46 -35.16
N THR A 5 -24.25 2.86 -34.63
CA THR A 5 -24.91 4.12 -34.98
C THR A 5 -24.34 5.25 -34.12
N ILE A 6 -23.80 6.29 -34.75
CA ILE A 6 -23.23 7.46 -34.06
C ILE A 6 -24.30 8.56 -33.97
N PRO A 7 -24.53 9.17 -32.79
CA PRO A 7 -25.47 10.27 -32.66
C PRO A 7 -24.92 11.53 -33.36
N ILE A 8 -25.73 12.14 -34.23
CA ILE A 8 -25.42 13.42 -34.88
C ILE A 8 -26.23 14.51 -34.17
N PRO A 9 -25.58 15.48 -33.50
CA PRO A 9 -26.28 16.63 -32.94
C PRO A 9 -26.97 17.42 -34.07
N CYS A 10 -28.24 17.81 -33.92
CA CYS A 10 -28.96 18.63 -34.91
C CYS A 10 -28.78 18.15 -36.38
N PRO A 11 -29.24 16.93 -36.75
CA PRO A 11 -28.96 16.33 -38.06
C PRO A 11 -29.50 17.16 -39.25
N ASN A 12 -30.52 17.98 -39.02
CA ASN A 12 -31.14 18.84 -40.03
C ASN A 12 -30.48 20.23 -40.15
N ASN A 13 -29.45 20.54 -39.34
CA ASN A 13 -28.72 21.81 -39.38
C ASN A 13 -27.20 21.54 -39.21
N PRO A 14 -26.46 21.37 -40.31
CA PRO A 14 -25.03 21.03 -40.28
C PRO A 14 -24.16 22.06 -39.54
N GLU A 15 -24.43 23.35 -39.70
CA GLU A 15 -23.66 24.42 -39.06
C GLU A 15 -23.79 24.36 -37.52
N LYS A 16 -25.04 24.25 -37.04
CA LYS A 16 -25.32 24.08 -35.60
C LYS A 16 -24.75 22.77 -35.07
N SER A 17 -24.80 21.70 -35.86
CA SER A 17 -24.20 20.40 -35.52
C SER A 17 -22.70 20.52 -35.29
N LEU A 18 -21.97 21.17 -36.21
CA LEU A 18 -20.53 21.37 -36.12
C LEU A 18 -20.14 22.25 -34.94
N ALA A 19 -20.93 23.30 -34.63
CA ALA A 19 -20.70 24.13 -33.46
C ALA A 19 -20.83 23.33 -32.15
N ILE A 20 -21.87 22.50 -32.02
CA ILE A 20 -22.06 21.62 -30.85
C ILE A 20 -20.93 20.60 -30.76
N GLN A 21 -20.57 19.95 -31.87
CA GLN A 21 -19.47 18.99 -31.90
C GLN A 21 -18.13 19.63 -31.51
N SER A 22 -17.87 20.87 -31.95
CA SER A 22 -16.66 21.61 -31.58
C SER A 22 -16.60 21.88 -30.08
N GLU A 23 -17.72 22.24 -29.44
CA GLU A 23 -17.78 22.40 -28.00
C GLU A 23 -17.58 21.07 -27.24
N ILE A 24 -18.16 19.98 -27.75
CA ILE A 24 -17.93 18.63 -27.21
C ILE A 24 -16.44 18.28 -27.28
N VAL A 25 -15.82 18.41 -28.47
CA VAL A 25 -14.41 18.12 -28.69
C VAL A 25 -13.54 18.99 -27.79
N ARG A 26 -13.81 20.31 -27.69
CA ARG A 26 -13.07 21.22 -26.81
C ARG A 26 -13.10 20.77 -25.35
N ILE A 27 -14.23 20.27 -24.86
CA ILE A 27 -14.36 19.75 -23.49
C ILE A 27 -13.60 18.44 -23.33
N LEU A 28 -13.74 17.51 -24.29
CA LEU A 28 -13.05 16.22 -24.24
C LEU A 28 -11.53 16.38 -24.32
N ASP A 29 -11.02 17.23 -25.21
CA ASP A 29 -9.60 17.55 -25.33
C ASP A 29 -9.04 18.12 -24.02
N LYS A 30 -9.81 18.96 -23.32
CA LYS A 30 -9.43 19.46 -21.99
C LYS A 30 -9.33 18.33 -20.96
N PHE A 31 -10.29 17.42 -20.92
CA PHE A 31 -10.21 16.27 -20.01
C PHE A 31 -9.05 15.34 -20.34
N THR A 32 -8.77 15.11 -21.64
CA THR A 32 -7.62 14.32 -22.08
C THR A 32 -6.31 14.98 -21.67
N ALA A 33 -6.17 16.30 -21.87
CA ALA A 33 -4.99 17.06 -21.48
C ALA A 33 -4.76 17.01 -19.96
N LEU A 34 -5.81 17.25 -19.15
CA LEU A 34 -5.72 17.17 -17.68
C LEU A 34 -5.36 15.75 -17.20
N THR A 35 -5.92 14.71 -17.83
CA THR A 35 -5.59 13.32 -17.49
C THR A 35 -4.11 13.01 -17.78
N ALA A 36 -3.59 13.50 -18.90
CA ALA A 36 -2.19 13.35 -19.26
C ALA A 36 -1.26 14.09 -18.28
N GLU A 37 -1.61 15.33 -17.91
CA GLU A 37 -0.87 16.13 -16.95
C GLU A 37 -0.82 15.48 -15.56
N LEU A 38 -1.97 15.05 -15.02
CA LEU A 38 -2.05 14.37 -13.72
C LEU A 38 -1.25 13.05 -13.72
N THR A 39 -1.29 12.31 -14.82
CA THR A 39 -0.51 11.07 -14.97
C THR A 39 0.99 11.37 -14.99
N ALA A 40 1.41 12.43 -15.69
CA ALA A 40 2.80 12.87 -15.71
C ALA A 40 3.27 13.33 -14.32
N GLU A 41 2.48 14.14 -13.61
CA GLU A 41 2.79 14.56 -12.24
C GLU A 41 2.90 13.36 -11.31
N LEU A 42 1.93 12.44 -11.32
CA LEU A 42 1.94 11.25 -10.48
C LEU A 42 3.20 10.38 -10.71
N ASN A 43 3.63 10.25 -11.96
CA ASN A 43 4.88 9.54 -12.29
C ASN A 43 6.12 10.28 -11.77
N MET A 44 6.18 11.60 -11.92
CA MET A 44 7.28 12.42 -11.38
C MET A 44 7.33 12.34 -9.84
N ARG A 45 6.18 12.42 -9.17
CA ARG A 45 6.08 12.29 -7.70
C ARG A 45 6.52 10.93 -7.21
N LYS A 46 6.15 9.84 -7.90
CA LYS A 46 6.64 8.48 -7.59
C LYS A 46 8.15 8.37 -7.73
N LYS A 47 8.72 8.93 -8.81
CA LYS A 47 10.17 8.94 -9.02
C LYS A 47 10.89 9.72 -7.91
N GLN A 48 10.38 10.90 -7.57
CA GLN A 48 10.90 11.73 -6.48
C GLN A 48 10.83 11.00 -5.13
N TYR A 49 9.68 10.39 -4.82
CA TYR A 49 9.47 9.62 -3.60
C TYR A 49 10.48 8.46 -3.49
N ASN A 50 10.64 7.66 -4.54
CA ASN A 50 11.57 6.52 -4.53
C ASN A 50 13.02 7.00 -4.32
N TYR A 51 13.44 8.06 -5.03
CA TYR A 51 14.78 8.62 -4.88
C TYR A 51 15.06 9.03 -3.43
N TYR A 52 14.17 9.81 -2.81
CA TYR A 52 14.37 10.25 -1.44
C TYR A 52 14.24 9.12 -0.43
N ARG A 53 13.30 8.18 -0.62
CA ARG A 53 13.17 6.99 0.23
C ARG A 53 14.48 6.19 0.24
N ASP A 54 15.06 5.95 -0.93
CA ASP A 54 16.28 5.15 -1.05
C ASP A 54 17.48 5.88 -0.46
N GLN A 55 17.57 7.20 -0.68
CA GLN A 55 18.58 8.05 -0.04
C GLN A 55 18.46 8.06 1.49
N LEU A 56 17.24 8.21 2.00
CA LEU A 56 16.94 8.26 3.43
C LEU A 56 17.14 6.91 4.12
N LEU A 57 16.94 5.80 3.42
CA LEU A 57 17.16 4.45 3.97
C LEU A 57 18.53 3.87 3.60
N SER A 58 19.45 4.70 3.12
CA SER A 58 20.83 4.35 2.82
C SER A 58 21.75 4.83 3.93
N PHE A 59 22.27 3.89 4.70
CA PHE A 59 23.18 4.16 5.81
C PHE A 59 24.60 3.72 5.45
N LYS A 60 25.60 4.51 5.85
CA LYS A 60 27.01 4.11 5.74
C LYS A 60 27.33 3.03 6.78
N GLU A 61 28.39 2.28 6.51
CA GLU A 61 28.89 1.29 7.46
C GLU A 61 29.27 1.97 8.79
N GLY A 62 28.74 1.43 9.90
CA GLY A 62 28.95 1.98 11.25
C GLY A 62 28.10 3.18 11.63
N GLU A 63 27.22 3.68 10.75
CA GLU A 63 26.35 4.84 11.04
C GLU A 63 25.15 4.48 11.94
N VAL A 64 24.65 3.25 11.82
CA VAL A 64 23.47 2.77 12.54
C VAL A 64 23.72 1.43 13.20
N GLU A 65 23.03 1.20 14.30
CA GLU A 65 22.92 -0.12 14.91
C GLU A 65 21.99 -1.00 14.08
N TRP A 66 22.31 -2.28 13.91
CA TRP A 66 21.43 -3.25 13.27
C TRP A 66 20.82 -4.16 14.31
N LYS A 67 19.49 -4.31 14.26
CA LYS A 67 18.73 -5.25 15.09
C LYS A 67 17.82 -6.09 14.23
N THR A 68 17.55 -7.31 14.67
CA THR A 68 16.52 -8.15 14.07
C THR A 68 15.14 -7.60 14.41
N LEU A 69 14.15 -7.79 13.53
CA LEU A 69 12.77 -7.36 13.84
C LEU A 69 12.21 -8.05 15.09
N GLY A 70 12.62 -9.29 15.39
CA GLY A 70 12.18 -10.00 16.60
C GLY A 70 12.64 -9.32 17.90
N GLU A 71 13.75 -8.58 17.87
CA GLU A 71 14.25 -7.83 19.04
C GLU A 71 13.48 -6.52 19.27
N VAL A 72 12.87 -5.96 18.24
CA VAL A 72 12.29 -4.60 18.26
C VAL A 72 10.79 -4.57 17.95
N ALA A 73 10.19 -5.71 17.64
CA ALA A 73 8.78 -5.83 17.33
C ALA A 73 8.21 -7.21 17.68
N GLN A 74 6.92 -7.23 17.98
CA GLN A 74 6.14 -8.44 18.21
C GLN A 74 5.25 -8.75 17.02
N PHE A 75 5.11 -10.03 16.69
CA PHE A 75 4.28 -10.50 15.59
C PHE A 75 2.99 -11.13 16.11
N LYS A 76 1.84 -10.81 15.50
CA LYS A 76 0.56 -11.39 15.87
C LYS A 76 -0.20 -11.89 14.64
N ARG A 77 -0.48 -13.20 14.59
CA ARG A 77 -1.33 -13.78 13.55
C ARG A 77 -2.75 -13.21 13.62
N GLY A 78 -3.38 -13.02 12.47
CA GLY A 78 -4.79 -12.66 12.43
C GLY A 78 -5.68 -13.83 12.83
N THR A 79 -6.96 -13.50 13.04
CA THR A 79 -7.98 -14.44 13.51
C THR A 79 -8.82 -14.87 12.31
N ALA A 80 -8.99 -16.18 12.11
CA ALA A 80 -9.82 -16.70 11.03
C ALA A 80 -11.27 -16.22 11.18
N ILE A 81 -11.82 -15.65 10.11
CA ILE A 81 -13.23 -15.27 10.01
C ILE A 81 -13.66 -15.35 8.56
N THR A 82 -14.89 -15.76 8.31
CA THR A 82 -15.52 -15.71 6.98
C THR A 82 -16.54 -14.57 6.93
N GLN A 83 -16.87 -14.09 5.73
CA GLN A 83 -17.90 -13.05 5.54
C GLN A 83 -19.27 -13.46 6.12
N LYS A 84 -19.59 -14.76 6.20
CA LYS A 84 -20.84 -15.23 6.81
C LYS A 84 -20.89 -15.04 8.32
N GLN A 85 -19.73 -14.93 8.97
CA GLN A 85 -19.60 -14.76 10.42
C GLN A 85 -19.49 -13.28 10.82
N THR A 86 -19.39 -12.36 9.85
CA THR A 86 -19.32 -10.93 10.14
C THR A 86 -20.69 -10.35 10.41
N THR A 87 -20.76 -9.47 11.39
CA THR A 87 -21.85 -8.52 11.62
C THR A 87 -21.63 -7.23 10.83
N PRO A 88 -22.70 -6.53 10.38
CA PRO A 88 -22.58 -5.27 9.65
C PRO A 88 -21.83 -4.19 10.43
N GLY A 89 -20.88 -3.52 9.76
CA GLY A 89 -20.08 -2.43 10.31
C GLY A 89 -19.08 -1.92 9.28
N GLU A 90 -18.24 -0.97 9.68
CA GLU A 90 -17.28 -0.29 8.78
C GLU A 90 -15.82 -0.67 9.03
N ILE A 91 -15.55 -1.61 9.96
CA ILE A 91 -14.18 -2.06 10.21
C ILE A 91 -13.71 -2.90 9.02
N PRO A 92 -12.62 -2.54 8.33
CA PRO A 92 -12.12 -3.32 7.22
C PRO A 92 -11.57 -4.66 7.73
N VAL A 93 -11.99 -5.75 7.07
CA VAL A 93 -11.39 -7.06 7.24
C VAL A 93 -10.24 -7.20 6.25
N VAL A 94 -9.02 -7.25 6.79
CA VAL A 94 -7.76 -7.27 6.04
C VAL A 94 -7.20 -8.69 6.03
N ALA A 95 -6.80 -9.16 4.85
CA ALA A 95 -6.25 -10.49 4.64
C ALA A 95 -4.93 -10.41 3.85
N ASN A 96 -4.80 -11.17 2.76
CA ASN A 96 -3.57 -11.23 1.95
C ASN A 96 -3.50 -10.18 0.84
N GLY A 97 -4.57 -9.44 0.55
CA GLY A 97 -4.63 -8.50 -0.57
C GLY A 97 -4.32 -7.04 -0.19
N PRO A 98 -4.17 -6.16 -1.20
CA PRO A 98 -3.94 -4.72 -0.99
C PRO A 98 -5.18 -3.95 -0.54
N ILE A 99 -6.37 -4.54 -0.67
CA ILE A 99 -7.66 -3.95 -0.28
C ILE A 99 -8.39 -4.84 0.73
N PRO A 100 -9.29 -4.28 1.55
CA PRO A 100 -10.13 -5.06 2.43
C PRO A 100 -10.95 -6.09 1.65
N THR A 101 -11.17 -7.27 2.24
CA THR A 101 -11.96 -8.33 1.61
C THR A 101 -13.46 -8.11 1.82
N TYR A 102 -13.83 -7.58 2.99
CA TYR A 102 -15.19 -7.20 3.39
C TYR A 102 -15.10 -6.35 4.68
N PHE A 103 -16.24 -6.05 5.31
CA PHE A 103 -16.31 -5.24 6.52
C PHE A 103 -16.97 -5.99 7.68
N HIS A 104 -16.68 -5.55 8.91
CA HIS A 104 -17.19 -6.12 10.14
C HIS A 104 -17.47 -5.00 11.17
N SER A 105 -18.23 -5.28 12.23
CA SER A 105 -18.42 -4.31 13.33
C SER A 105 -17.27 -4.31 14.33
N GLU A 106 -16.49 -5.38 14.41
CA GLU A 106 -15.41 -5.53 15.39
C GLU A 106 -14.03 -5.45 14.75
N SER A 107 -13.06 -4.95 15.52
CA SER A 107 -11.65 -4.90 15.17
C SER A 107 -10.83 -5.77 16.12
N ASN A 108 -9.76 -6.37 15.62
CA ASN A 108 -8.80 -7.13 16.44
C ASN A 108 -7.40 -6.51 16.45
N ARG A 109 -7.24 -5.34 15.80
CA ARG A 109 -6.07 -4.48 15.79
C ARG A 109 -6.52 -3.02 15.91
N GLN A 110 -5.72 -2.22 16.59
CA GLN A 110 -5.96 -0.80 16.87
C GLN A 110 -4.72 0.01 16.51
N GLY A 111 -4.91 1.30 16.18
CA GLY A 111 -3.82 2.23 15.87
C GLY A 111 -3.01 1.84 14.62
N GLU A 112 -1.77 2.32 14.56
CA GLU A 112 -0.83 2.04 13.47
C GLU A 112 -0.48 0.54 13.42
N THR A 113 -0.94 -0.14 12.37
CA THR A 113 -0.73 -1.58 12.17
C THR A 113 -0.04 -1.84 10.85
N ILE A 114 1.12 -2.47 10.91
CA ILE A 114 1.79 -3.05 9.74
C ILE A 114 1.21 -4.45 9.52
N VAL A 115 0.77 -4.75 8.31
CA VAL A 115 0.25 -6.06 7.93
C VAL A 115 1.12 -6.66 6.84
N ILE A 116 1.47 -7.93 7.02
CA ILE A 116 2.22 -8.72 6.03
C ILE A 116 1.33 -9.87 5.57
N ALA A 117 1.02 -9.87 4.27
CA ALA A 117 0.29 -10.95 3.63
C ALA A 117 1.09 -12.26 3.72
N ARG A 118 0.45 -13.31 4.21
CA ARG A 118 1.10 -14.59 4.48
C ARG A 118 1.16 -15.49 3.25
N SER A 119 0.18 -15.40 2.35
CA SER A 119 -0.07 -16.43 1.35
C SER A 119 -0.61 -15.91 0.03
N GLY A 120 -0.44 -16.71 -1.03
CA GLY A 120 -1.05 -16.47 -2.33
C GLY A 120 -0.22 -15.54 -3.21
N ALA A 121 -0.87 -14.97 -4.24
CA ALA A 121 -0.21 -14.08 -5.20
C ALA A 121 0.47 -12.87 -4.54
N TYR A 122 -0.02 -12.46 -3.37
CA TYR A 122 0.48 -11.32 -2.61
C TYR A 122 1.34 -11.74 -1.39
N ALA A 123 1.76 -13.00 -1.26
CA ALA A 123 2.60 -13.42 -0.13
C ALA A 123 3.82 -12.48 0.03
N GLY A 124 4.04 -11.95 1.24
CA GLY A 124 5.07 -10.96 1.52
C GLY A 124 4.68 -9.50 1.26
N TYR A 125 3.47 -9.21 0.75
CA TYR A 125 2.99 -7.83 0.59
C TYR A 125 2.87 -7.14 1.94
N VAL A 126 3.50 -5.96 2.07
CA VAL A 126 3.54 -5.16 3.28
C VAL A 126 2.61 -3.97 3.12
N SER A 127 1.64 -3.82 4.03
CA SER A 127 0.71 -2.68 4.06
C SER A 127 0.70 -2.01 5.43
N PHE A 128 0.26 -0.76 5.44
CA PHE A 128 0.18 0.05 6.65
C PHE A 128 -1.25 0.56 6.82
N TRP A 129 -1.79 0.39 8.02
CA TRP A 129 -3.15 0.77 8.38
C TRP A 129 -3.10 1.72 9.56
N ASN A 130 -3.66 2.92 9.41
CA ASN A 130 -3.74 3.92 10.47
C ASN A 130 -5.16 4.07 11.05
N GLN A 131 -5.90 2.96 11.04
CA GLN A 131 -7.26 2.86 11.55
C GLN A 131 -7.49 1.46 12.13
N PRO A 132 -8.50 1.27 12.98
CA PRO A 132 -8.86 -0.06 13.47
C PRO A 132 -9.15 -1.03 12.32
N ILE A 133 -8.64 -2.26 12.41
CA ILE A 133 -8.86 -3.30 11.41
C ILE A 133 -9.20 -4.64 12.07
N PHE A 134 -9.86 -5.52 11.33
CA PHE A 134 -9.92 -6.94 11.66
C PHE A 134 -8.96 -7.71 10.75
N LEU A 135 -7.85 -8.16 11.31
CA LEU A 135 -6.85 -8.94 10.57
C LEU A 135 -7.21 -10.42 10.59
N THR A 136 -7.26 -11.06 9.42
CA THR A 136 -7.52 -12.50 9.26
C THR A 136 -6.30 -13.26 8.73
N ASP A 137 -6.31 -13.84 7.53
CA ASP A 137 -5.28 -14.74 6.97
C ASP A 137 -3.88 -14.14 6.68
N ALA A 138 -3.41 -13.22 7.52
CA ALA A 138 -2.12 -12.54 7.48
C ALA A 138 -1.54 -12.41 8.91
N PHE A 139 -0.44 -11.69 9.08
CA PHE A 139 0.10 -11.36 10.40
C PHE A 139 0.49 -9.88 10.48
N SER A 140 0.40 -9.31 11.69
CA SER A 140 0.77 -7.93 11.97
C SER A 140 2.09 -7.81 12.72
N VAL A 141 2.75 -6.68 12.53
CA VAL A 141 3.99 -6.30 13.24
C VAL A 141 3.70 -5.14 14.18
N HIS A 142 4.12 -5.27 15.43
CA HIS A 142 3.89 -4.31 16.51
C HIS A 142 5.22 -3.87 17.10
N SER A 143 5.68 -2.67 16.76
CA SER A 143 6.97 -2.15 17.21
C SER A 143 7.02 -1.85 18.70
N ASP A 144 8.17 -2.05 19.33
CA ASP A 144 8.49 -1.41 20.60
C ASP A 144 8.75 0.09 20.35
N LEU A 145 7.79 0.92 20.78
CA LEU A 145 7.83 2.37 20.59
C LEU A 145 8.97 3.07 21.34
N LYS A 146 9.64 2.40 22.28
CA LYS A 146 10.85 2.89 22.95
C LYS A 146 12.08 2.80 22.04
N ILE A 147 12.05 1.91 21.06
CA ILE A 147 13.17 1.62 20.16
C ILE A 147 12.90 2.21 18.77
N VAL A 148 11.75 1.90 18.17
CA VAL A 148 11.47 2.23 16.76
C VAL A 148 9.99 2.51 16.52
N LYS A 149 9.70 3.41 15.57
CA LYS A 149 8.32 3.75 15.19
C LYS A 149 7.76 2.75 14.17
N PRO A 150 6.45 2.42 14.20
CA PRO A 150 5.84 1.48 13.26
C PRO A 150 6.03 1.92 11.80
N LYS A 151 5.82 3.20 11.51
CA LYS A 151 5.94 3.75 10.15
C LYS A 151 7.36 3.66 9.60
N PHE A 152 8.39 3.71 10.45
CA PHE A 152 9.77 3.49 10.03
C PHE A 152 10.01 2.04 9.61
N ILE A 153 9.59 1.07 10.44
CA ILE A 153 9.63 -0.37 10.08
C ILE A 153 8.91 -0.60 8.75
N TYR A 154 7.72 -0.01 8.57
CA TYR A 154 6.97 -0.12 7.33
C TYR A 154 7.77 0.37 6.12
N HIS A 155 8.42 1.53 6.19
CA HIS A 155 9.21 2.03 5.06
C HIS A 155 10.45 1.18 4.77
N VAL A 156 11.12 0.66 5.80
CA VAL A 156 12.24 -0.29 5.63
C VAL A 156 11.77 -1.56 4.92
N LEU A 157 10.68 -2.16 5.39
CA LEU A 157 10.11 -3.36 4.78
C LEU A 157 9.60 -3.09 3.35
N GLN A 158 8.95 -1.95 3.12
CA GLN A 158 8.45 -1.56 1.81
C GLN A 158 9.57 -1.30 0.80
N ASN A 159 10.71 -0.75 1.23
CA ASN A 159 11.89 -0.64 0.38
C ASN A 159 12.40 -2.04 -0.05
N LYS A 160 12.24 -3.05 0.80
CA LYS A 160 12.62 -4.44 0.52
C LYS A 160 11.46 -5.29 -0.02
N GLN A 161 10.37 -4.68 -0.50
CA GLN A 161 9.15 -5.40 -0.90
C GLN A 161 9.40 -6.51 -1.92
N GLU A 162 10.24 -6.27 -2.93
CA GLU A 162 10.58 -7.27 -3.95
C GLU A 162 11.33 -8.46 -3.36
N HIS A 163 12.31 -8.19 -2.50
CA HIS A 163 13.07 -9.22 -1.79
C HIS A 163 12.16 -10.03 -0.86
N ILE A 164 11.32 -9.36 -0.07
CA ILE A 164 10.36 -10.01 0.84
C ILE A 164 9.40 -10.91 0.05
N HIS A 165 8.90 -10.43 -1.09
CA HIS A 165 8.04 -11.23 -1.96
C HIS A 165 8.76 -12.46 -2.51
N ALA A 166 10.06 -12.35 -2.82
CA ALA A 166 10.89 -13.47 -3.27
C ALA A 166 11.20 -14.50 -2.17
N MET A 167 11.07 -14.15 -0.89
CA MET A 167 11.25 -15.10 0.23
C MET A 167 10.17 -16.20 0.28
N LYS A 168 9.07 -16.03 -0.45
CA LYS A 168 7.94 -16.96 -0.44
C LYS A 168 8.37 -18.37 -0.87
N LYS A 169 7.97 -19.39 -0.12
CA LYS A 169 8.33 -20.80 -0.37
C LYS A 169 7.09 -21.68 -0.55
N GLY A 170 7.23 -22.78 -1.29
CA GLY A 170 6.24 -23.84 -1.46
C GLY A 170 6.05 -24.26 -2.92
N ALA A 171 5.86 -25.56 -3.16
CA ALA A 171 5.62 -26.11 -4.51
C ALA A 171 4.21 -25.78 -5.06
N GLY A 172 3.30 -25.28 -4.21
CA GLY A 172 1.94 -24.86 -4.56
C GLY A 172 1.71 -23.38 -4.25
N VAL A 173 0.73 -23.07 -3.39
CA VAL A 173 0.49 -21.70 -2.93
C VAL A 173 1.70 -21.21 -2.14
N PRO A 174 2.36 -20.12 -2.56
CA PRO A 174 3.57 -19.67 -1.89
C PRO A 174 3.23 -18.96 -0.57
N HIS A 175 4.13 -19.11 0.41
CA HIS A 175 3.96 -18.54 1.74
C HIS A 175 5.23 -17.88 2.26
N VAL A 176 5.05 -16.79 3.00
CA VAL A 176 6.07 -16.24 3.91
C VAL A 176 5.72 -16.58 5.36
N ARG A 177 6.72 -16.70 6.23
CA ARG A 177 6.53 -17.12 7.63
C ARG A 177 7.06 -16.07 8.60
N VAL A 178 6.39 -15.91 9.74
CA VAL A 178 6.81 -15.02 10.83
C VAL A 178 8.28 -15.22 11.21
N LYS A 179 8.74 -16.47 11.32
CA LYS A 179 10.14 -16.81 11.63
C LYS A 179 11.17 -16.20 10.67
N GLU A 180 10.81 -16.00 9.40
CA GLU A 180 11.70 -15.37 8.41
C GLU A 180 11.81 -13.85 8.66
N PHE A 181 10.78 -13.24 9.25
CA PHE A 181 10.79 -11.84 9.65
C PHE A 181 11.41 -11.63 11.02
N GLU A 182 11.25 -12.54 11.98
CA GLU A 182 11.87 -12.43 13.30
C GLU A 182 13.40 -12.28 13.23
N THR A 183 14.04 -12.89 12.24
CA THR A 183 15.49 -12.81 12.00
C THR A 183 15.87 -11.78 10.94
N TYR A 184 14.93 -10.93 10.52
CA TYR A 184 15.18 -9.96 9.45
C TYR A 184 15.82 -8.70 10.04
N ASP A 185 17.01 -8.36 9.56
CA ASP A 185 17.76 -7.20 10.05
C ASP A 185 17.16 -5.89 9.56
N ILE A 186 17.04 -4.94 10.49
CA ILE A 186 16.66 -3.56 10.18
C ILE A 186 17.64 -2.58 10.84
N PRO A 187 17.89 -1.42 10.18
CA PRO A 187 18.69 -0.37 10.77
C PRO A 187 17.90 0.32 11.89
N ILE A 188 18.57 0.66 12.98
CA ILE A 188 18.04 1.41 14.11
C ILE A 188 18.82 2.72 14.19
N PRO A 189 18.32 3.79 13.55
CA PRO A 189 18.97 5.09 13.62
C PRO A 189 18.86 5.67 15.03
N PRO A 190 19.79 6.55 15.45
CA PRO A 190 19.71 7.26 16.71
C PRO A 190 18.36 7.99 16.88
N ILE A 191 17.81 8.00 18.09
CA ILE A 191 16.50 8.61 18.41
C ILE A 191 16.39 10.09 17.97
N THR A 192 17.50 10.81 17.93
CA THR A 192 17.57 12.20 17.44
C THR A 192 17.27 12.31 15.94
N GLU A 193 17.66 11.32 15.14
CA GLU A 193 17.47 11.28 13.69
C GLU A 193 16.10 10.75 13.31
N THR A 194 15.51 9.83 14.09
CA THR A 194 14.15 9.31 13.87
C THR A 194 13.11 10.43 13.80
N ARG A 195 13.32 11.56 14.48
CA ARG A 195 12.46 12.75 14.38
C ARG A 195 12.49 13.40 13.00
N ALA A 196 13.63 13.42 12.31
CA ALA A 196 13.76 13.99 10.96
C ALA A 196 13.00 13.16 9.92
N TYR A 197 13.00 11.82 10.04
CA TYR A 197 12.23 10.93 9.16
C TYR A 197 10.70 11.12 9.29
N CYS A 198 10.23 11.51 10.48
CA CYS A 198 8.81 11.77 10.71
C CYS A 198 8.29 13.07 10.04
N PHE A 199 9.14 14.05 9.75
CA PHE A 199 8.69 15.34 9.21
C PHE A 199 8.28 15.30 7.74
N TYR A 200 8.66 14.27 6.98
CA TYR A 200 8.44 14.21 5.53
C TYR A 200 7.22 13.40 5.06
N THR A 201 6.36 12.92 5.97
CA THR A 201 5.20 12.06 5.59
C THR A 201 3.87 12.44 6.24
N ARG A 202 3.64 13.75 6.46
CA ARG A 202 2.27 14.26 6.67
C ARG A 202 1.50 14.27 5.36
#